data_AF-A0A969NDI7-F1
#
_entry.id   AF-A0A969NDI7-F1
#
_cell.length_a   1.000
_cell.length_b   1.000
_cell.length_c   1.000
_cell.angle_alpha   90.00
_cell.angle_beta   90.00
_cell.angle_gamma   90.00
#
_symmetry.space_group_name_H-M   'P 1'
#
loop_
_entity.id
_entity.type
_entity.pdbx_description
1 polymer ?
#
loop_
_entity_poly.entity_id
_entity_poly.type
_entity_poly.pdbx_seq_one_letter_code
_entity_poly.pdbx_strand_id
1 'polypeptide(L)'
;MIVLKLSLKNVHLLVWLFLVLSGCDNGVSNRFSDKQVTQLQSPDKTIALHVTLADSGKVQYSVQKSGVDVIQPSALGVMMEGHDFTQNLKMELVSKPELINDSYQTRNAKKSSILYQANEVVVSFSNEEEKKMDVIFRLSNDGLAFRYSFPWVEKNETILQESTSFVFDQNTRAWLQPMSEAKTGWNQCHPSYEEHYLQDIPVGTTSPLKSGWVYPALFKTNETWVLITEAALDGTYCGSRLVNDSASSVYSIGFADPREVFTGGGYLPENNKPWLTPWRIVTIGNLKTIAESTLGTDLAPKAIDMEQSFVKPGKASWSWINSKDDMVVFDEQIKYIDFAASMNWQYCLVDANWDTQIGYEKIAELATYAKQK
;
A
#
# COMPACT_ATOMS: atom_id res chain seq x y z
N MET A 1 64.65 -48.55 58.90
CA MET A 1 63.50 -49.46 59.05
C MET A 1 63.24 -50.12 57.68
N ILE A 2 63.75 -51.34 57.53
CA ILE A 2 63.30 -52.47 56.69
C ILE A 2 62.65 -52.17 55.31
N VAL A 3 63.48 -52.33 54.28
CA VAL A 3 63.35 -53.05 52.97
C VAL A 3 62.03 -53.81 52.67
N LEU A 4 61.41 -53.63 51.49
CA LEU A 4 61.36 -54.61 50.36
C LEU A 4 60.45 -54.20 49.18
N LYS A 5 60.91 -54.64 47.99
CA LYS A 5 60.35 -54.56 46.62
C LYS A 5 59.05 -55.37 46.41
N LEU A 6 58.30 -55.04 45.34
CA LEU A 6 57.68 -55.89 44.28
C LEU A 6 56.41 -55.16 43.75
N SER A 7 56.26 -54.76 42.47
CA SER A 7 56.14 -55.52 41.19
C SER A 7 54.75 -56.14 40.92
N LEU A 8 54.34 -56.04 39.63
CA LEU A 8 53.20 -56.64 38.90
C LEU A 8 51.88 -55.86 38.94
N LYS A 9 51.41 -55.27 37.83
CA LYS A 9 50.75 -55.85 36.64
C LYS A 9 49.40 -56.51 36.93
N ASN A 10 48.36 -55.91 36.34
CA ASN A 10 47.05 -56.41 35.88
C ASN A 10 46.42 -57.59 36.63
N VAL A 11 45.16 -57.42 37.06
CA VAL A 11 44.00 -58.30 36.73
C VAL A 11 42.71 -57.73 37.36
N HIS A 12 41.62 -57.93 36.62
CA HIS A 12 40.21 -57.53 36.76
C HIS A 12 39.52 -57.74 38.12
N LEU A 13 38.47 -56.92 38.40
CA LEU A 13 37.03 -57.31 38.54
C LEU A 13 36.25 -56.45 39.58
N LEU A 14 34.94 -56.31 39.37
CA LEU A 14 33.85 -55.68 40.18
C LEU A 14 33.61 -54.17 39.96
N VAL A 15 32.69 -53.78 39.05
CA VAL A 15 31.22 -53.69 39.21
C VAL A 15 30.81 -52.70 40.30
N TRP A 16 30.46 -51.48 39.91
CA TRP A 16 29.32 -50.74 40.47
C TRP A 16 28.60 -50.00 39.34
N LEU A 17 27.35 -50.40 39.16
CA LEU A 17 26.33 -49.84 38.30
C LEU A 17 25.91 -48.49 38.91
N PHE A 18 26.14 -47.37 38.22
CA PHE A 18 25.44 -46.12 38.51
C PHE A 18 24.64 -45.71 37.29
N LEU A 19 23.37 -46.14 37.29
CA LEU A 19 22.29 -45.50 36.55
C LEU A 19 22.13 -44.07 37.09
N VAL A 20 22.48 -43.07 36.29
CA VAL A 20 21.92 -41.73 36.45
C VAL A 20 20.87 -41.54 35.38
N LEU A 21 19.62 -41.80 35.78
CA LEU A 21 18.43 -41.28 35.13
C LEU A 21 18.42 -39.76 35.35
N SER A 22 18.87 -39.00 34.35
CA SER A 22 18.48 -37.59 34.23
C SER A 22 17.50 -37.53 33.08
N GLY A 23 16.23 -37.54 33.46
CA GLY A 23 15.10 -37.40 32.57
C GLY A 23 15.10 -36.05 31.85
N CYS A 24 14.48 -36.11 30.69
CA CYS A 24 13.84 -35.06 29.92
C CYS A 24 13.86 -33.66 30.53
N ASP A 25 14.50 -32.74 29.82
CA ASP A 25 13.84 -31.48 29.49
C ASP A 25 14.17 -31.15 28.03
N ASN A 26 13.56 -31.92 27.12
CA ASN A 26 13.40 -31.48 25.75
C ASN A 26 12.41 -30.32 25.81
N GLY A 27 12.94 -29.11 26.00
CA GLY A 27 12.25 -27.87 25.69
C GLY A 27 11.95 -27.83 24.19
N VAL A 28 10.99 -28.63 23.76
CA VAL A 28 10.27 -28.42 22.52
C VAL A 28 9.50 -27.14 22.75
N SER A 29 10.12 -26.01 22.40
CA SER A 29 9.32 -24.88 21.97
C SER A 29 8.43 -25.44 20.87
N ASN A 30 7.13 -25.57 21.13
CA ASN A 30 6.14 -25.72 20.08
C ASN A 30 6.25 -24.46 19.23
N ARG A 31 7.20 -24.49 18.27
CA ARG A 31 7.15 -23.61 17.13
C ARG A 31 5.93 -24.11 16.37
N PHE A 32 4.81 -23.44 16.55
CA PHE A 32 3.75 -23.43 15.55
C PHE A 32 4.46 -23.15 14.24
N SER A 33 4.60 -24.17 13.38
CA SER A 33 5.34 -24.03 12.14
C SER A 33 4.35 -23.54 11.11
N ASP A 34 4.39 -22.26 10.77
CA ASP A 34 3.54 -21.75 9.71
C ASP A 34 3.82 -22.55 8.43
N LYS A 35 2.76 -23.11 7.85
CA LYS A 35 2.87 -23.92 6.64
C LYS A 35 3.12 -22.98 5.46
N GLN A 36 4.20 -23.19 4.72
CA GLN A 36 4.42 -22.48 3.46
C GLN A 36 3.32 -22.85 2.47
N VAL A 37 2.59 -21.84 2.00
CA VAL A 37 1.48 -21.97 1.04
C VAL A 37 2.01 -21.83 -0.38
N THR A 38 2.74 -20.75 -0.65
CA THR A 38 3.34 -20.51 -1.97
C THR A 38 4.58 -19.63 -1.88
N GLN A 39 5.41 -19.70 -2.91
CA GLN A 39 6.52 -18.80 -3.16
C GLN A 39 6.45 -18.33 -4.61
N LEU A 40 6.67 -17.04 -4.81
CA LEU A 40 6.69 -16.41 -6.14
C LEU A 40 7.95 -15.54 -6.27
N GLN A 41 8.55 -15.53 -7.45
CA GLN A 41 9.70 -14.67 -7.76
C GLN A 41 9.33 -13.68 -8.87
N SER A 42 9.90 -12.47 -8.84
CA SER A 42 9.82 -11.52 -9.95
C SER A 42 10.44 -12.11 -11.22
N PRO A 43 10.13 -11.58 -12.41
CA PRO A 43 10.74 -12.02 -13.67
C PRO A 43 12.29 -12.04 -13.64
N ASP A 44 12.92 -11.06 -12.99
CA ASP A 44 14.38 -10.99 -12.81
C ASP A 44 14.91 -11.76 -11.58
N LYS A 45 14.01 -12.38 -10.81
CA LYS A 45 14.27 -13.16 -9.59
C LYS A 45 14.91 -12.38 -8.45
N THR A 46 14.88 -11.05 -8.51
CA THR A 46 15.45 -10.20 -7.45
C THR A 46 14.47 -9.94 -6.32
N ILE A 47 13.16 -10.06 -6.54
CA ILE A 47 12.14 -9.96 -5.50
C ILE A 47 11.49 -11.33 -5.33
N ALA A 48 11.31 -11.76 -4.08
CA ALA A 48 10.60 -12.99 -3.74
C ALA A 48 9.49 -12.72 -2.73
N LEU A 49 8.31 -13.27 -3.01
CA LEU A 49 7.15 -13.31 -2.11
C LEU A 49 7.06 -14.70 -1.48
N HIS A 50 6.79 -14.75 -0.19
CA HIS A 50 6.43 -15.98 0.52
C HIS A 50 5.08 -15.79 1.20
N VAL A 51 4.17 -16.75 1.04
CA VAL A 51 2.87 -16.77 1.71
C VAL A 51 2.82 -17.97 2.63
N THR A 52 2.40 -17.76 3.88
CA THR A 52 2.28 -18.79 4.91
C THR A 52 0.89 -18.82 5.51
N LEU A 53 0.50 -19.99 6.01
CA LEU A 53 -0.74 -20.22 6.75
C LEU A 53 -0.36 -20.81 8.11
N ALA A 54 -0.67 -20.08 9.18
CA ALA A 54 -0.49 -20.56 10.55
C ALA A 54 -1.52 -21.65 10.88
N ASP A 55 -1.23 -22.49 11.88
CA ASP A 55 -2.17 -23.51 12.36
C ASP A 55 -3.50 -22.91 12.87
N SER A 56 -3.46 -21.64 13.29
CA SER A 56 -4.64 -20.85 13.67
C SER A 56 -5.50 -20.38 12.47
N GLY A 57 -5.13 -20.74 11.24
CA GLY A 57 -5.80 -20.30 10.02
C GLY A 57 -5.56 -18.83 9.68
N LYS A 58 -4.54 -18.19 10.27
CA LYS A 58 -4.12 -16.83 9.91
C LYS A 58 -3.17 -16.89 8.72
N VAL A 59 -3.44 -16.06 7.71
CA VAL A 59 -2.61 -15.96 6.51
C VAL A 59 -1.63 -14.80 6.66
N GLN A 60 -0.38 -15.05 6.32
CA GLN A 60 0.66 -14.04 6.32
C GLN A 60 1.45 -14.04 5.01
N TYR A 61 2.09 -12.92 4.70
CA TYR A 61 3.05 -12.79 3.62
C TYR A 61 4.32 -12.09 4.08
N SER A 62 5.43 -12.38 3.39
CA SER A 62 6.70 -11.65 3.55
C SER A 62 7.32 -11.43 2.18
N VAL A 63 8.17 -10.42 2.08
CA VAL A 63 8.83 -10.04 0.82
C VAL A 63 10.31 -9.85 1.04
N GLN A 64 11.10 -10.40 0.13
CA GLN A 64 12.55 -10.31 0.11
C GLN A 64 13.04 -9.58 -1.14
N LYS A 65 14.06 -8.74 -0.99
CA LYS A 65 14.86 -8.20 -2.10
C LYS A 65 16.26 -8.82 -2.04
N SER A 66 16.64 -9.56 -3.07
CA SER A 66 17.94 -10.23 -3.19
C SER A 66 18.28 -11.11 -1.97
N GLY A 67 17.27 -11.78 -1.42
CA GLY A 67 17.40 -12.67 -0.26
C GLY A 67 17.38 -11.97 1.11
N VAL A 68 17.22 -10.64 1.15
CA VAL A 68 17.09 -9.86 2.40
C VAL A 68 15.63 -9.48 2.59
N ASP A 69 15.08 -9.72 3.78
CA ASP A 69 13.70 -9.34 4.11
C ASP A 69 13.53 -7.80 4.05
N VAL A 70 12.48 -7.37 3.35
CA VAL A 70 12.07 -5.96 3.25
C VAL A 70 10.66 -5.73 3.79
N ILE A 71 9.83 -6.78 3.79
CA ILE A 71 8.57 -6.87 4.52
C ILE A 71 8.62 -8.16 5.34
N GLN A 72 8.60 -8.00 6.66
CA GLN A 72 8.53 -9.10 7.63
C GLN A 72 7.15 -9.77 7.57
N PRO A 73 6.95 -10.98 8.16
CA PRO A 73 5.66 -11.66 8.17
C PRO A 73 4.51 -10.73 8.58
N SER A 74 3.66 -10.42 7.60
CA SER A 74 2.59 -9.42 7.69
C SER A 74 1.24 -10.07 7.41
N ALA A 75 0.21 -9.61 8.11
CA ALA A 75 -1.11 -10.24 8.06
C ALA A 75 -1.83 -9.94 6.74
N LEU A 76 -2.66 -10.89 6.31
CA LEU A 76 -3.68 -10.74 5.29
C LEU A 76 -5.03 -11.12 5.90
N GLY A 77 -6.10 -10.49 5.42
CA GLY A 77 -7.46 -10.84 5.81
C GLY A 77 -8.42 -9.67 5.73
N VAL A 78 -9.70 -9.99 5.63
CA VAL A 78 -10.79 -9.02 5.53
C VAL A 78 -11.92 -9.47 6.45
N MET A 79 -12.51 -8.53 7.18
CA MET A 79 -13.72 -8.75 7.95
C MET A 79 -14.88 -8.08 7.24
N MET A 80 -15.84 -8.89 6.80
CA MET A 80 -17.10 -8.45 6.24
C MET A 80 -18.22 -8.61 7.27
N GLU A 81 -19.33 -7.91 7.07
CA GLU A 81 -20.50 -8.09 7.91
C GLU A 81 -20.99 -9.55 7.84
N GLY A 82 -20.90 -10.26 8.96
CA GLY A 82 -21.28 -11.68 9.05
C GLY A 82 -20.27 -12.68 8.50
N HIS A 83 -19.16 -12.25 7.88
CA HIS A 83 -18.17 -13.14 7.26
C HIS A 83 -16.74 -12.77 7.65
N ASP A 84 -16.07 -13.64 8.41
CA ASP A 84 -14.70 -13.44 8.87
C ASP A 84 -13.69 -14.16 7.95
N PHE A 85 -12.77 -13.40 7.34
CA PHE A 85 -11.64 -13.91 6.57
C PHE A 85 -10.29 -13.51 7.19
N THR A 86 -10.22 -13.37 8.51
CA THR A 86 -9.00 -12.97 9.25
C THR A 86 -8.34 -14.12 10.00
N GLN A 87 -9.05 -15.23 10.20
CA GLN A 87 -8.62 -16.39 10.99
C GLN A 87 -9.38 -17.65 10.55
N ASN A 88 -8.94 -18.82 11.04
CA ASN A 88 -9.54 -20.12 10.76
C ASN A 88 -9.69 -20.43 9.25
N LEU A 89 -8.88 -19.78 8.40
CA LEU A 89 -8.90 -19.98 6.97
C LEU A 89 -8.31 -21.33 6.60
N LYS A 90 -8.93 -21.99 5.63
CA LYS A 90 -8.41 -23.21 5.00
C LYS A 90 -7.91 -22.86 3.62
N MET A 91 -6.69 -23.30 3.28
CA MET A 91 -6.18 -23.17 1.92
C MET A 91 -6.85 -24.21 1.02
N GLU A 92 -7.48 -23.72 -0.06
CA GLU A 92 -8.19 -24.54 -1.04
C GLU A 92 -7.31 -24.84 -2.25
N LEU A 93 -6.73 -23.80 -2.85
CA LEU A 93 -5.99 -23.91 -4.09
C LEU A 93 -4.86 -22.88 -4.17
N VAL A 94 -3.76 -23.28 -4.79
CA VAL A 94 -2.73 -22.38 -5.31
C VAL A 94 -2.67 -22.58 -6.82
N SER A 95 -2.92 -21.53 -7.58
CA SER A 95 -2.78 -21.56 -9.04
C SER A 95 -1.31 -21.73 -9.46
N LYS A 96 -1.09 -22.17 -10.70
CA LYS A 96 0.26 -22.11 -11.28
C LYS A 96 0.63 -20.66 -11.55
N PRO A 97 1.88 -20.23 -11.30
CA PRO A 97 2.33 -18.91 -11.68
C PRO A 97 2.14 -18.64 -13.16
N GLU A 98 1.56 -17.48 -13.49
CA GLU A 98 1.36 -17.00 -14.87
C GLU A 98 2.21 -15.75 -15.12
N LEU A 99 2.82 -15.64 -16.30
CA LEU A 99 3.50 -14.41 -16.70
C LEU A 99 2.48 -13.43 -17.29
N ILE A 100 2.25 -12.32 -16.58
CA ILE A 100 1.56 -11.15 -17.11
C ILE A 100 2.54 -10.36 -17.97
N ASN A 101 2.11 -10.03 -19.19
CA ASN A 101 2.86 -9.21 -20.13
C ASN A 101 1.90 -8.29 -20.87
N ASP A 102 1.88 -7.02 -20.49
CA ASP A 102 0.98 -5.99 -21.02
C ASP A 102 1.76 -4.74 -21.44
N SER A 103 1.16 -3.88 -22.25
CA SER A 103 1.75 -2.61 -22.65
C SER A 103 0.71 -1.54 -22.88
N TYR A 104 1.03 -0.31 -22.49
CA TYR A 104 0.14 0.83 -22.68
C TYR A 104 0.93 2.13 -22.89
N GLN A 105 0.22 3.16 -23.32
CA GLN A 105 0.76 4.51 -23.50
C GLN A 105 0.10 5.49 -22.54
N THR A 106 0.86 6.47 -22.08
CA THR A 106 0.33 7.61 -21.31
C THR A 106 0.70 8.92 -21.99
N ARG A 107 -0.15 9.94 -21.80
CA ARG A 107 0.07 11.29 -22.37
C ARG A 107 0.64 12.28 -21.37
N ASN A 108 0.40 12.05 -20.08
CA ASN A 108 0.63 13.01 -19.00
C ASN A 108 1.23 12.36 -17.74
N ALA A 109 1.92 11.23 -17.88
CA ALA A 109 2.67 10.61 -16.78
C ALA A 109 4.19 10.67 -17.03
N LYS A 110 4.97 10.20 -16.06
CA LYS A 110 6.44 10.20 -16.08
C LYS A 110 7.07 9.43 -17.26
N LYS A 111 6.32 8.54 -17.92
CA LYS A 111 6.78 7.68 -19.03
C LYS A 111 5.65 7.48 -20.05
N SER A 112 5.93 7.69 -21.34
CA SER A 112 4.90 7.66 -22.41
C SER A 112 4.58 6.28 -22.95
N SER A 113 5.49 5.31 -22.86
CA SER A 113 5.27 3.92 -23.30
C SER A 113 5.77 2.96 -22.24
N ILE A 114 4.87 2.11 -21.75
CA ILE A 114 5.12 1.21 -20.64
C ILE A 114 4.96 -0.23 -21.12
N LEU A 115 5.91 -1.07 -20.72
CA LEU A 115 5.81 -2.52 -20.79
C LEU A 115 5.70 -2.99 -19.34
N TYR A 116 4.58 -3.61 -18.99
CA TYR A 116 4.33 -4.15 -17.67
C TYR A 116 4.51 -5.67 -17.70
N GLN A 117 5.42 -6.16 -16.86
CA GLN A 117 5.70 -7.59 -16.71
C GLN A 117 5.70 -7.97 -15.23
N ALA A 118 4.95 -9.00 -14.89
CA ALA A 118 4.88 -9.54 -13.54
C ALA A 118 4.55 -11.03 -13.59
N ASN A 119 5.02 -11.79 -12.62
CA ASN A 119 4.46 -13.12 -12.38
C ASN A 119 3.23 -12.96 -11.48
N GLU A 120 2.12 -13.62 -11.81
CA GLU A 120 0.89 -13.63 -11.04
C GLU A 120 0.66 -15.00 -10.39
N VAL A 121 0.18 -15.01 -9.14
CA VAL A 121 -0.37 -16.21 -8.50
C VAL A 121 -1.63 -15.85 -7.73
N VAL A 122 -2.66 -16.68 -7.88
CA VAL A 122 -3.88 -16.67 -7.07
C VAL A 122 -3.79 -17.76 -6.01
N VAL A 123 -4.02 -17.39 -4.76
CA VAL A 123 -4.17 -18.28 -3.61
C VAL A 123 -5.60 -18.19 -3.11
N SER A 124 -6.31 -19.31 -3.10
CA SER A 124 -7.70 -19.41 -2.67
C SER A 124 -7.81 -19.94 -1.25
N PHE A 125 -8.56 -19.23 -0.41
CA PHE A 125 -8.91 -19.65 0.95
C PHE A 125 -10.43 -19.76 1.11
N SER A 126 -10.86 -20.59 2.05
CA SER A 126 -12.25 -20.63 2.54
C SER A 126 -12.32 -20.28 4.03
N ASN A 127 -13.39 -19.60 4.45
CA ASN A 127 -13.69 -19.39 5.85
C ASN A 127 -14.50 -20.58 6.44
N GLU A 128 -14.93 -20.47 7.70
CA GLU A 128 -15.71 -21.53 8.37
C GLU A 128 -17.09 -21.77 7.73
N GLU A 129 -17.61 -20.77 7.01
CA GLU A 129 -18.87 -20.85 6.27
C GLU A 129 -18.67 -21.35 4.83
N GLU A 130 -17.47 -21.84 4.49
CA GLU A 130 -17.09 -22.30 3.15
C GLU A 130 -17.16 -21.19 2.08
N LYS A 131 -17.25 -19.91 2.48
CA LYS A 131 -17.18 -18.78 1.55
C LYS A 131 -15.73 -18.57 1.12
N LYS A 132 -15.54 -18.20 -0.14
CA LYS A 132 -14.22 -18.11 -0.78
C LYS A 132 -13.64 -16.69 -0.70
N MET A 133 -12.36 -16.59 -0.32
CA MET A 133 -11.53 -15.40 -0.51
C MET A 133 -10.30 -15.77 -1.34
N ASP A 134 -10.17 -15.14 -2.50
CA ASP A 134 -8.96 -15.23 -3.31
C ASP A 134 -8.03 -14.06 -2.98
N VAL A 135 -6.73 -14.34 -2.83
CA VAL A 135 -5.68 -13.33 -2.82
C VAL A 135 -4.89 -13.43 -4.11
N ILE A 136 -4.92 -12.36 -4.91
CA ILE A 136 -4.25 -12.27 -6.20
C ILE A 136 -2.97 -11.48 -5.99
N PHE A 137 -1.81 -12.11 -6.17
CA PHE A 137 -0.51 -11.44 -6.09
C PHE A 137 0.10 -11.27 -7.47
N ARG A 138 0.67 -10.11 -7.75
CA ARG A 138 1.50 -9.81 -8.92
C ARG A 138 2.86 -9.33 -8.44
N LEU A 139 3.92 -9.98 -8.90
CA LEU A 139 5.30 -9.65 -8.54
C LEU A 139 6.07 -9.23 -9.79
N SER A 140 6.31 -7.93 -9.92
CA SER A 140 7.14 -7.32 -10.96
C SER A 140 8.58 -7.16 -10.48
N ASN A 141 9.48 -6.66 -11.34
CA ASN A 141 10.87 -6.40 -10.95
C ASN A 141 11.04 -5.18 -10.03
N ASP A 142 10.03 -4.31 -9.97
CA ASP A 142 10.02 -3.09 -9.17
C ASP A 142 9.06 -3.12 -7.97
N GLY A 143 8.30 -4.21 -7.77
CA GLY A 143 7.51 -4.35 -6.55
C GLY A 143 6.53 -5.52 -6.52
N LEU A 144 5.83 -5.60 -5.39
CA LEU A 144 4.69 -6.47 -5.16
C LEU A 144 3.41 -5.67 -5.30
N ALA A 145 2.38 -6.26 -5.90
CA ALA A 145 1.01 -5.82 -5.75
C ALA A 145 0.09 -6.99 -5.39
N PHE A 146 -0.90 -6.75 -4.55
CA PHE A 146 -1.92 -7.75 -4.24
C PHE A 146 -3.28 -7.16 -3.96
N ARG A 147 -4.34 -7.97 -4.09
CA ARG A 147 -5.72 -7.62 -3.74
C ARG A 147 -6.54 -8.85 -3.39
N TYR A 148 -7.68 -8.64 -2.73
CA TYR A 148 -8.65 -9.68 -2.43
C TYR A 148 -9.74 -9.75 -3.49
N SER A 149 -10.29 -10.94 -3.69
CA SER A 149 -11.40 -11.22 -4.59
C SER A 149 -12.44 -12.10 -3.90
N PHE A 150 -13.70 -11.67 -3.96
CA PHE A 150 -14.86 -12.32 -3.35
C PHE A 150 -15.89 -12.63 -4.45
N PRO A 151 -15.76 -13.76 -5.16
CA PRO A 151 -16.58 -14.05 -6.33
C PRO A 151 -18.04 -14.38 -6.01
N TRP A 152 -18.36 -14.67 -4.74
CA TRP A 152 -19.70 -15.05 -4.27
C TRP A 152 -20.59 -13.86 -3.89
N VAL A 153 -20.05 -12.63 -3.90
CA VAL A 153 -20.82 -11.44 -3.55
C VAL A 153 -21.86 -11.17 -4.64
N GLU A 154 -23.13 -11.31 -4.31
CA GLU A 154 -24.27 -11.10 -5.23
C GLU A 154 -25.37 -10.20 -4.63
N LYS A 155 -25.19 -9.78 -3.37
CA LYS A 155 -26.07 -8.90 -2.60
C LYS A 155 -25.21 -7.85 -1.92
N ASN A 156 -25.82 -6.81 -1.38
CA ASN A 156 -25.08 -5.77 -0.65
C ASN A 156 -24.30 -6.40 0.51
N GLU A 157 -22.98 -6.34 0.41
CA GLU A 157 -22.01 -6.75 1.43
C GLU A 157 -21.20 -5.53 1.84
N THR A 158 -20.84 -5.46 3.12
CA THR A 158 -20.06 -4.36 3.71
C THR A 158 -18.75 -4.93 4.24
N ILE A 159 -17.62 -4.31 3.88
CA ILE A 159 -16.35 -4.62 4.53
C ILE A 159 -16.19 -3.72 5.75
N LEU A 160 -16.08 -4.34 6.91
CA LEU A 160 -15.94 -3.65 8.21
C LEU A 160 -14.48 -3.28 8.49
N GLN A 161 -13.55 -4.15 8.10
CA GLN A 161 -12.12 -3.96 8.35
C GLN A 161 -11.27 -4.75 7.34
N GLU A 162 -10.10 -4.21 7.00
CA GLU A 162 -9.03 -4.95 6.35
C GLU A 162 -7.88 -5.18 7.35
N SER A 163 -7.51 -6.45 7.58
CA SER A 163 -6.42 -6.83 8.50
C SER A 163 -5.04 -6.82 7.84
N THR A 164 -4.97 -6.43 6.56
CA THR A 164 -3.70 -6.29 5.83
C THR A 164 -2.74 -5.41 6.61
N SER A 165 -1.52 -5.92 6.78
CA SER A 165 -0.44 -5.14 7.40
C SER A 165 0.86 -5.16 6.60
N PHE A 166 1.78 -4.31 7.06
CA PHE A 166 3.14 -4.16 6.56
C PHE A 166 4.05 -4.06 7.77
N VAL A 167 4.80 -5.12 8.04
CA VAL A 167 5.71 -5.20 9.18
C VAL A 167 7.13 -4.96 8.70
N PHE A 168 7.82 -4.05 9.38
CA PHE A 168 9.21 -3.71 9.09
C PHE A 168 10.13 -4.09 10.26
N ASP A 169 11.42 -4.24 9.96
CA ASP A 169 12.46 -4.35 10.99
C ASP A 169 12.56 -3.05 11.79
N GLN A 170 12.88 -3.17 13.08
CA GLN A 170 12.99 -2.04 14.02
C GLN A 170 14.01 -0.97 13.61
N ASN A 171 14.99 -1.34 12.76
CA ASN A 171 16.02 -0.43 12.29
C ASN A 171 15.57 0.40 11.07
N THR A 172 14.37 0.13 10.54
CA THR A 172 13.80 0.81 9.37
C THR A 172 13.56 2.29 9.67
N ARG A 173 13.81 3.13 8.67
CA ARG A 173 13.51 4.57 8.70
C ARG A 173 12.34 4.88 7.78
N ALA A 174 11.58 5.93 8.09
CA ALA A 174 10.38 6.30 7.33
C ALA A 174 10.33 7.79 6.98
N TRP A 175 9.65 8.11 5.89
CA TRP A 175 9.31 9.45 5.42
C TRP A 175 7.80 9.50 5.20
N LEU A 176 7.09 9.97 6.22
CA LEU A 176 5.64 9.83 6.32
C LEU A 176 4.98 11.19 6.56
N GLN A 177 3.85 11.40 5.91
CA GLN A 177 2.99 12.55 6.14
C GLN A 177 1.82 12.12 7.03
N PRO A 178 1.62 12.74 8.21
CA PRO A 178 0.50 12.40 9.06
C PRO A 178 -0.80 12.81 8.38
N MET A 179 -1.86 12.01 8.56
CA MET A 179 -3.19 12.39 8.13
C MET A 179 -3.79 13.36 9.15
N SER A 180 -4.33 14.47 8.68
CA SER A 180 -5.02 15.46 9.51
C SER A 180 -6.34 14.92 10.06
N GLU A 181 -6.73 15.36 11.26
CA GLU A 181 -8.01 14.98 11.84
C GLU A 181 -9.20 15.50 11.01
N ALA A 182 -10.22 14.66 10.85
CA ALA A 182 -11.42 15.01 10.09
C ALA A 182 -12.17 16.22 10.69
N LYS A 183 -12.74 17.04 9.81
CA LYS A 183 -13.51 18.26 10.14
C LYS A 183 -12.71 19.31 10.91
N THR A 184 -11.40 19.37 10.65
CA THR A 184 -10.50 20.43 11.13
C THR A 184 -9.98 21.27 9.95
N GLY A 185 -9.07 22.21 10.21
CA GLY A 185 -8.50 23.07 9.17
C GLY A 185 -9.44 24.18 8.69
N TRP A 186 -9.05 24.84 7.60
CA TRP A 186 -9.81 25.94 7.01
C TRP A 186 -11.19 25.46 6.56
N ASN A 187 -12.25 26.10 7.05
CA ASN A 187 -13.64 25.71 6.76
C ASN A 187 -13.92 24.20 6.97
N GLN A 188 -13.24 23.56 7.92
CA GLN A 188 -13.42 22.14 8.24
C GLN A 188 -13.15 21.20 7.05
N CYS A 189 -12.26 21.58 6.14
CA CYS A 189 -11.96 20.82 4.91
C CYS A 189 -11.06 19.59 5.12
N HIS A 190 -10.44 19.44 6.30
CA HIS A 190 -9.60 18.28 6.55
C HIS A 190 -10.42 16.98 6.61
N PRO A 191 -9.87 15.86 6.11
CA PRO A 191 -8.50 15.71 5.62
C PRO A 191 -8.27 16.14 4.16
N SER A 192 -7.22 16.96 3.93
CA SER A 192 -6.85 17.50 2.62
C SER A 192 -5.48 17.06 2.10
N TYR A 193 -4.74 16.24 2.85
CA TYR A 193 -3.41 15.72 2.50
C TYR A 193 -2.35 16.84 2.35
N GLU A 194 -2.46 17.91 3.15
CA GLU A 194 -1.58 19.10 3.09
C GLU A 194 -0.64 19.25 4.30
N GLU A 195 -0.47 18.18 5.08
CA GLU A 195 0.44 18.17 6.23
C GLU A 195 1.92 18.07 5.83
N HIS A 196 2.84 18.43 6.73
CA HIS A 196 4.27 18.28 6.47
C HIS A 196 4.74 16.82 6.63
N TYR A 197 5.66 16.40 5.76
CA TYR A 197 6.36 15.12 5.93
C TYR A 197 7.28 15.16 7.16
N LEU A 198 7.17 14.13 7.98
CA LEU A 198 8.23 13.75 8.90
C LEU A 198 9.24 12.90 8.14
N GLN A 199 10.51 13.31 8.17
CA GLN A 199 11.57 12.72 7.36
C GLN A 199 12.56 11.96 8.22
N ASP A 200 13.00 10.81 7.73
CA ASP A 200 13.97 9.95 8.40
C ASP A 200 13.61 9.73 9.89
N ILE A 201 12.38 9.30 10.15
CA ILE A 201 11.93 8.94 11.51
C ILE A 201 12.08 7.43 11.74
N PRO A 202 12.26 6.97 12.99
CA PRO A 202 12.21 5.54 13.28
C PRO A 202 10.86 4.95 12.85
N VAL A 203 10.89 3.75 12.28
CA VAL A 203 9.66 2.98 12.07
C VAL A 203 8.94 2.77 13.39
N GLY A 204 7.60 2.73 13.34
CA GLY A 204 6.77 2.68 14.53
C GLY A 204 6.63 4.00 15.27
N THR A 205 7.21 5.11 14.80
CA THR A 205 6.79 6.44 15.28
C THR A 205 5.28 6.59 15.13
N THR A 206 4.56 6.92 16.20
CA THR A 206 3.11 7.15 16.17
C THR A 206 2.78 8.44 15.42
N SER A 207 1.68 8.44 14.64
CA SER A 207 1.22 9.64 13.94
C SER A 207 0.91 10.78 14.92
N PRO A 208 1.53 11.97 14.78
CA PRO A 208 1.32 13.09 15.68
C PRO A 208 -0.14 13.60 15.69
N LEU A 209 -0.87 13.38 14.59
CA LEU A 209 -2.26 13.81 14.43
C LEU A 209 -3.27 12.68 14.69
N LYS A 210 -2.79 11.48 15.11
CA LYS A 210 -3.62 10.34 15.54
C LYS A 210 -4.58 9.75 14.50
N SER A 211 -4.65 10.31 13.29
CA SER A 211 -5.43 9.77 12.17
C SER A 211 -4.60 8.89 11.22
N GLY A 212 -3.41 8.45 11.62
CA GLY A 212 -2.54 7.61 10.81
C GLY A 212 -1.69 8.40 9.80
N TRP A 213 -1.35 7.76 8.69
CA TRP A 213 -0.40 8.23 7.69
C TRP A 213 -1.00 8.08 6.29
N VAL A 214 -0.85 9.11 5.45
CA VAL A 214 -1.36 9.09 4.09
C VAL A 214 -0.44 8.32 3.14
N TYR A 215 -0.97 7.88 2.00
CA TYR A 215 -0.17 7.41 0.88
C TYR A 215 0.38 8.56 0.02
N PRO A 216 1.47 8.31 -0.74
CA PRO A 216 2.32 7.12 -0.65
C PRO A 216 3.28 7.21 0.56
N ALA A 217 3.51 6.09 1.23
CA ALA A 217 4.32 6.01 2.45
C ALA A 217 5.69 5.40 2.15
N LEU A 218 6.78 6.14 2.40
CA LEU A 218 8.14 5.74 2.05
C LEU A 218 8.93 5.24 3.27
N PHE A 219 9.66 4.15 3.08
CA PHE A 219 10.50 3.50 4.08
C PHE A 219 11.88 3.17 3.50
N LYS A 220 12.90 3.13 4.34
CA LYS A 220 14.23 2.58 4.05
C LYS A 220 14.53 1.48 5.06
N THR A 221 14.57 0.24 4.59
CA THR A 221 14.94 -0.94 5.37
C THR A 221 16.25 -1.51 4.81
N ASN A 222 17.26 -1.63 5.67
CA ASN A 222 18.63 -1.91 5.23
C ASN A 222 19.07 -0.89 4.15
N GLU A 223 19.53 -1.36 2.98
CA GLU A 223 19.84 -0.51 1.83
C GLU A 223 18.72 -0.45 0.77
N THR A 224 17.54 -0.99 1.08
CA THR A 224 16.40 -1.03 0.17
C THR A 224 15.35 0.00 0.57
N TRP A 225 14.82 0.70 -0.43
CA TRP A 225 13.68 1.60 -0.30
C TRP A 225 12.39 0.86 -0.61
N VAL A 226 11.36 1.14 0.17
CA VAL A 226 10.03 0.55 0.05
C VAL A 226 8.99 1.66 0.05
N LEU A 227 8.13 1.71 -0.98
CA LEU A 227 7.03 2.68 -1.07
C LEU A 227 5.69 1.94 -1.09
N ILE A 228 4.83 2.23 -0.12
CA ILE A 228 3.50 1.64 -0.01
C ILE A 228 2.45 2.63 -0.56
N THR A 229 1.56 2.15 -1.40
CA THR A 229 0.41 2.91 -1.92
C THR A 229 -0.70 1.96 -2.36
N GLU A 230 -1.75 2.49 -2.98
CA GLU A 230 -2.86 1.71 -3.53
C GLU A 230 -3.24 2.18 -4.95
N ALA A 231 -3.94 1.34 -5.69
CA ALA A 231 -4.46 1.66 -7.02
C ALA A 231 -5.79 0.95 -7.32
N ALA A 232 -6.47 1.40 -8.37
CA ALA A 232 -7.76 0.88 -8.82
C ALA A 232 -8.91 1.02 -7.80
N LEU A 233 -9.01 2.18 -7.16
CA LEU A 233 -10.25 2.58 -6.49
C LEU A 233 -11.31 2.90 -7.55
N ASP A 234 -12.42 2.16 -7.56
CA ASP A 234 -13.47 2.23 -8.58
C ASP A 234 -14.81 2.77 -8.04
N GLY A 235 -14.82 3.26 -6.79
CA GLY A 235 -16.02 3.74 -6.10
C GLY A 235 -16.75 2.68 -5.27
N THR A 236 -16.37 1.39 -5.37
CA THR A 236 -16.89 0.32 -4.49
C THR A 236 -16.07 0.15 -3.20
N TYR A 237 -14.99 0.92 -3.04
CA TYR A 237 -14.09 0.86 -1.91
C TYR A 237 -13.70 2.27 -1.44
N CYS A 238 -13.38 2.42 -0.15
CA CYS A 238 -12.92 3.69 0.41
C CYS A 238 -11.43 3.92 0.13
N GLY A 239 -11.02 5.20 0.08
CA GLY A 239 -9.60 5.54 0.20
C GLY A 239 -9.07 5.05 1.55
N SER A 240 -7.92 4.40 1.54
CA SER A 240 -7.31 3.84 2.75
C SER A 240 -6.08 4.62 3.19
N ARG A 241 -5.61 4.31 4.39
CA ARG A 241 -4.43 4.91 5.01
C ARG A 241 -3.64 3.88 5.80
N LEU A 242 -2.44 4.23 6.22
CA LEU A 242 -1.67 3.41 7.15
C LEU A 242 -1.91 3.84 8.59
N VAL A 243 -2.16 2.87 9.47
CA VAL A 243 -2.44 3.07 10.88
C VAL A 243 -1.39 2.35 11.72
N ASN A 244 -0.90 2.99 12.79
CA ASN A 244 0.12 2.45 13.69
C ASN A 244 -0.16 2.86 15.16
N ASP A 245 -0.99 2.08 15.85
CA ASP A 245 -1.64 2.52 17.10
C ASP A 245 -0.79 2.36 18.37
N SER A 246 0.39 1.73 18.27
CA SER A 246 1.08 1.18 19.46
C SER A 246 2.60 1.34 19.45
N ALA A 247 3.12 2.37 18.79
CA ALA A 247 4.56 2.54 18.57
C ALA A 247 5.24 1.31 17.89
N SER A 248 4.43 0.51 17.21
CA SER A 248 4.78 -0.77 16.62
C SER A 248 5.34 -0.60 15.21
N SER A 249 6.26 -1.47 14.78
CA SER A 249 6.75 -1.53 13.40
C SER A 249 5.75 -2.15 12.41
N VAL A 250 4.52 -2.40 12.87
CA VAL A 250 3.36 -2.86 12.10
C VAL A 250 2.54 -1.65 11.66
N TYR A 251 2.37 -1.51 10.35
CA TYR A 251 1.43 -0.56 9.74
C TYR A 251 0.28 -1.35 9.14
N SER A 252 -0.94 -1.07 9.55
CA SER A 252 -2.14 -1.76 9.05
C SER A 252 -2.98 -0.84 8.19
N ILE A 253 -3.81 -1.43 7.33
CA ILE A 253 -4.81 -0.69 6.57
C ILE A 253 -5.88 -0.13 7.51
N GLY A 254 -6.07 1.19 7.46
CA GLY A 254 -7.19 1.89 8.07
C GLY A 254 -8.13 2.43 7.01
N PHE A 255 -9.44 2.39 7.30
CA PHE A 255 -10.46 3.05 6.48
C PHE A 255 -10.67 4.49 6.93
N ALA A 256 -11.40 5.26 6.11
CA ALA A 256 -11.84 6.61 6.42
C ALA A 256 -12.49 6.69 7.83
N ASP A 257 -12.24 7.80 8.53
CA ASP A 257 -12.91 8.09 9.80
C ASP A 257 -14.42 8.33 9.54
N PRO A 258 -15.33 7.88 10.43
CA PRO A 258 -16.77 8.08 10.26
C PRO A 258 -17.20 9.54 10.07
N ARG A 259 -16.37 10.51 10.49
CA ARG A 259 -16.60 11.94 10.29
C ARG A 259 -16.29 12.40 8.87
N GLU A 260 -15.52 11.65 8.08
CA GLU A 260 -15.11 12.00 6.71
C GLU A 260 -16.22 11.84 5.65
N VAL A 261 -17.44 11.51 6.06
CA VAL A 261 -18.57 11.30 5.14
C VAL A 261 -19.16 12.60 4.59
N PHE A 262 -19.72 12.49 3.38
CA PHE A 262 -20.69 13.44 2.87
C PHE A 262 -22.02 13.31 3.61
N THR A 263 -22.83 14.37 3.60
CA THR A 263 -24.19 14.34 4.16
C THR A 263 -25.00 13.21 3.53
N GLY A 264 -25.38 12.21 4.33
CA GLY A 264 -26.15 11.04 3.88
C GLY A 264 -25.32 9.93 3.22
N GLY A 265 -24.00 10.02 3.21
CA GLY A 265 -23.09 8.97 2.72
C GLY A 265 -22.54 8.07 3.84
N GLY A 266 -22.04 6.89 3.46
CA GLY A 266 -21.29 5.97 4.33
C GLY A 266 -19.76 6.15 4.20
N TYR A 267 -19.00 5.54 5.10
CA TYR A 267 -17.52 5.53 5.08
C TYR A 267 -16.92 4.14 4.85
N LEU A 268 -17.72 3.08 5.04
CA LEU A 268 -17.29 1.70 4.83
C LEU A 268 -17.47 1.31 3.35
N PRO A 269 -16.57 0.47 2.81
CA PRO A 269 -16.76 -0.14 1.49
C PRO A 269 -18.05 -0.96 1.43
N GLU A 270 -18.81 -0.79 0.35
CA GLU A 270 -20.03 -1.55 0.06
C GLU A 270 -20.05 -1.95 -1.42
N ASN A 271 -20.46 -3.18 -1.71
CA ASN A 271 -20.64 -3.68 -3.08
C ASN A 271 -21.70 -4.79 -3.14
N ASN A 272 -22.24 -5.06 -4.32
CA ASN A 272 -23.35 -6.01 -4.50
C ASN A 272 -23.18 -6.99 -5.67
N LYS A 273 -21.95 -7.14 -6.13
CA LYS A 273 -21.53 -8.01 -7.23
C LYS A 273 -20.13 -8.56 -6.90
N PRO A 274 -19.61 -9.56 -7.66
CA PRO A 274 -18.29 -10.11 -7.41
C PRO A 274 -17.26 -9.01 -7.18
N TRP A 275 -16.60 -9.06 -6.02
CA TRP A 275 -15.92 -7.90 -5.47
C TRP A 275 -14.41 -8.07 -5.53
N LEU A 276 -13.73 -7.05 -6.05
CA LEU A 276 -12.29 -6.89 -6.00
C LEU A 276 -11.97 -5.70 -5.10
N THR A 277 -11.05 -5.89 -4.15
CA THR A 277 -10.50 -4.73 -3.43
C THR A 277 -9.54 -3.97 -4.35
N PRO A 278 -9.22 -2.70 -4.04
CA PRO A 278 -8.10 -2.01 -4.64
C PRO A 278 -6.81 -2.82 -4.49
N TRP A 279 -5.84 -2.56 -5.37
CA TRP A 279 -4.50 -3.10 -5.24
C TRP A 279 -3.78 -2.44 -4.07
N ARG A 280 -3.14 -3.24 -3.22
CA ARG A 280 -2.10 -2.82 -2.28
C ARG A 280 -0.77 -2.95 -3.01
N ILE A 281 -0.01 -1.86 -3.12
CA ILE A 281 1.24 -1.79 -3.87
C ILE A 281 2.40 -1.57 -2.90
N VAL A 282 3.46 -2.35 -3.08
CA VAL A 282 4.73 -2.24 -2.36
C VAL A 282 5.85 -2.15 -3.41
N THR A 283 6.29 -0.94 -3.74
CA THR A 283 7.41 -0.71 -4.66
C THR A 283 8.71 -0.93 -3.92
N ILE A 284 9.66 -1.68 -4.48
CA ILE A 284 10.86 -2.18 -3.76
C ILE A 284 12.11 -2.00 -4.64
N GLY A 285 13.08 -1.22 -4.17
CA GLY A 285 14.34 -1.07 -4.87
C GLY A 285 15.22 0.06 -4.36
N ASN A 286 16.02 0.65 -5.22
CA ASN A 286 16.73 1.89 -4.91
C ASN A 286 15.84 3.12 -5.20
N LEU A 287 16.29 4.32 -4.86
CA LEU A 287 15.53 5.55 -5.13
C LEU A 287 15.17 5.75 -6.62
N LYS A 288 16.00 5.27 -7.55
CA LYS A 288 15.69 5.30 -8.98
C LYS A 288 14.48 4.42 -9.29
N THR A 289 14.44 3.20 -8.75
CA THR A 289 13.27 2.30 -8.86
C THR A 289 12.02 2.97 -8.29
N ILE A 290 12.10 3.55 -7.08
CA ILE A 290 10.95 4.25 -6.46
C ILE A 290 10.45 5.40 -7.35
N ALA A 291 11.36 6.23 -7.85
CA ALA A 291 10.99 7.39 -8.68
C ALA A 291 10.42 7.00 -10.05
N GLU A 292 10.97 5.96 -10.68
CA GLU A 292 10.62 5.56 -12.05
C GLU A 292 9.48 4.54 -12.14
N SER A 293 9.13 3.85 -11.04
CA SER A 293 8.09 2.83 -11.04
C SER A 293 6.75 3.36 -11.58
N THR A 294 6.07 2.50 -12.33
CA THR A 294 4.76 2.72 -12.94
C THR A 294 3.65 1.86 -12.33
N LEU A 295 3.91 1.13 -11.24
CA LEU A 295 2.96 0.16 -10.68
C LEU A 295 1.56 0.75 -10.43
N GLY A 296 1.46 2.01 -9.99
CA GLY A 296 0.18 2.68 -9.81
C GLY A 296 -0.66 2.78 -11.09
N THR A 297 -0.03 3.04 -12.24
CA THR A 297 -0.70 3.06 -13.55
C THR A 297 -0.79 1.68 -14.19
N ASP A 298 0.17 0.79 -13.94
CA ASP A 298 0.18 -0.60 -14.44
C ASP A 298 -1.01 -1.41 -13.92
N LEU A 299 -1.49 -1.04 -12.73
CA LEU A 299 -2.57 -1.73 -12.02
C LEU A 299 -3.89 -0.94 -12.04
N ALA A 300 -3.91 0.23 -12.66
CA ALA A 300 -5.12 1.03 -12.81
C ALA A 300 -6.10 0.39 -13.81
N PRO A 301 -7.42 0.65 -13.68
CA PRO A 301 -8.38 0.27 -14.70
C PRO A 301 -8.01 0.88 -16.05
N LYS A 302 -8.32 0.15 -17.12
CA LYS A 302 -8.14 0.67 -18.48
C LYS A 302 -8.92 1.97 -18.65
N ALA A 303 -8.30 2.95 -19.30
CA ALA A 303 -8.97 4.19 -19.66
C ALA A 303 -10.25 3.92 -20.47
N ILE A 304 -11.27 4.75 -20.24
CA ILE A 304 -12.49 4.76 -21.05
C ILE A 304 -12.10 5.12 -22.48
N ASP A 305 -12.59 4.35 -23.45
CA ASP A 305 -12.36 4.63 -24.86
C ASP A 305 -13.15 5.88 -25.29
N MET A 306 -12.43 6.94 -25.65
CA MET A 306 -13.00 8.23 -26.04
C MET A 306 -12.06 9.00 -26.95
N GLU A 307 -12.60 9.97 -27.69
CA GLU A 307 -11.82 10.97 -28.42
C GLU A 307 -10.93 11.74 -27.43
N GLN A 308 -9.65 11.95 -27.75
CA GLN A 308 -8.70 12.60 -26.82
C GLN A 308 -7.93 13.76 -27.47
N SER A 309 -8.27 14.19 -28.69
CA SER A 309 -7.61 15.31 -29.38
C SER A 309 -7.80 16.65 -28.66
N PHE A 310 -8.86 16.75 -27.86
CA PHE A 310 -9.12 17.92 -27.01
C PHE A 310 -8.24 17.96 -25.76
N VAL A 311 -7.63 16.84 -25.34
CA VAL A 311 -6.75 16.78 -24.16
C VAL A 311 -5.35 17.24 -24.54
N LYS A 312 -5.05 18.52 -24.27
CA LYS A 312 -3.78 19.16 -24.61
C LYS A 312 -3.02 19.57 -23.35
N PRO A 313 -1.91 18.92 -22.98
CA PRO A 313 -1.06 19.41 -21.90
C PRO A 313 -0.50 20.81 -22.20
N GLY A 314 -0.26 21.61 -21.17
CA GLY A 314 0.26 22.96 -21.33
C GLY A 314 0.54 23.65 -20.01
N LYS A 315 1.04 24.88 -20.08
CA LYS A 315 1.29 25.74 -18.92
C LYS A 315 0.18 26.75 -18.75
N ALA A 316 -0.12 27.11 -17.50
CA ALA A 316 -1.11 28.12 -17.15
C ALA A 316 -0.46 29.29 -16.41
N SER A 317 -0.85 30.52 -16.72
CA SER A 317 -0.70 31.63 -15.77
C SER A 317 -1.79 31.50 -14.69
N TRP A 318 -1.50 31.97 -13.47
CA TRP A 318 -2.42 31.86 -12.34
C TRP A 318 -2.34 33.13 -11.49
N SER A 319 -3.42 33.90 -11.46
CA SER A 319 -3.47 35.20 -10.77
C SER A 319 -3.56 35.06 -9.26
N TRP A 320 -4.44 34.17 -8.79
CA TRP A 320 -4.78 34.02 -7.38
C TRP A 320 -3.57 33.76 -6.47
N ILE A 321 -2.61 32.95 -6.91
CA ILE A 321 -1.42 32.63 -6.07
C ILE A 321 -0.64 33.87 -5.65
N ASN A 322 -0.58 34.90 -6.50
CA ASN A 322 0.15 36.14 -6.25
C ASN A 322 -0.77 37.28 -5.78
N SER A 323 -1.88 37.51 -6.48
CA SER A 323 -2.74 38.68 -6.29
C SER A 323 -3.87 38.46 -5.27
N LYS A 324 -4.13 37.20 -4.88
CA LYS A 324 -5.10 36.79 -3.84
C LYS A 324 -6.56 37.18 -4.13
N ASP A 325 -7.44 36.95 -3.15
CA ASP A 325 -8.90 36.93 -3.30
C ASP A 325 -9.52 38.23 -3.82
N ASP A 326 -9.00 39.39 -3.39
CA ASP A 326 -9.51 40.70 -3.79
C ASP A 326 -9.24 41.04 -5.26
N MET A 327 -8.38 40.25 -5.90
CA MET A 327 -7.93 40.45 -7.29
C MET A 327 -8.52 39.40 -8.24
N VAL A 328 -9.54 38.66 -7.80
CA VAL A 328 -10.38 37.87 -8.70
C VAL A 328 -11.38 38.79 -9.42
N VAL A 329 -10.84 39.73 -10.17
CA VAL A 329 -11.59 40.75 -10.92
C VAL A 329 -11.18 40.72 -12.39
N PHE A 330 -12.11 41.15 -13.26
CA PHE A 330 -11.95 41.09 -14.71
C PHE A 330 -10.62 41.66 -15.22
N ASP A 331 -10.26 42.87 -14.79
CA ASP A 331 -9.07 43.57 -15.28
C ASP A 331 -7.76 42.87 -14.88
N GLU A 332 -7.72 42.20 -13.72
CA GLU A 332 -6.55 41.42 -13.33
C GLU A 332 -6.40 40.17 -14.20
N GLN A 333 -7.52 39.53 -14.55
CA GLN A 333 -7.48 38.36 -15.44
C GLN A 333 -7.00 38.73 -16.85
N ILE A 334 -7.34 39.93 -17.35
CA ILE A 334 -6.79 40.44 -18.62
C ILE A 334 -5.26 40.49 -18.58
N LYS A 335 -4.67 41.01 -17.48
CA LYS A 335 -3.20 41.06 -17.33
C LYS A 335 -2.58 39.66 -17.35
N TYR A 336 -3.23 38.68 -16.71
CA TYR A 336 -2.72 37.31 -16.65
C TYR A 336 -2.91 36.53 -17.95
N ILE A 337 -3.94 36.86 -18.74
CA ILE A 337 -4.11 36.38 -20.12
C ILE A 337 -3.00 36.95 -21.00
N ASP A 338 -2.75 38.27 -20.94
CA ASP A 338 -1.67 38.91 -21.70
C ASP A 338 -0.29 38.36 -21.29
N PHE A 339 -0.09 38.11 -19.99
CA PHE A 339 1.12 37.48 -19.50
C PHE A 339 1.29 36.06 -20.06
N ALA A 340 0.24 35.21 -20.02
CA ALA A 340 0.28 33.88 -20.62
C ALA A 340 0.64 33.94 -22.12
N ALA A 341 0.02 34.85 -22.87
CA ALA A 341 0.29 35.06 -24.28
C ALA A 341 1.76 35.47 -24.53
N SER A 342 2.28 36.43 -23.75
CA SER A 342 3.67 36.88 -23.86
C SER A 342 4.70 35.78 -23.56
N MET A 343 4.32 34.84 -22.68
CA MET A 343 5.14 33.68 -22.29
C MET A 343 4.94 32.46 -23.21
N ASN A 344 4.07 32.55 -24.22
CA ASN A 344 3.64 31.44 -25.06
C ASN A 344 3.09 30.25 -24.24
N TRP A 345 2.32 30.52 -23.19
CA TRP A 345 1.63 29.53 -22.38
C TRP A 345 0.21 29.30 -22.91
N GLN A 346 -0.28 28.07 -22.78
CA GLN A 346 -1.52 27.62 -23.43
C GLN A 346 -2.77 28.07 -22.69
N TYR A 347 -2.65 28.33 -21.38
CA TYR A 347 -3.78 28.48 -20.48
C TYR A 347 -3.63 29.68 -19.53
N CYS A 348 -4.76 30.12 -18.99
CA CYS A 348 -4.85 31.04 -17.88
C CYS A 348 -5.90 30.47 -16.90
N LEU A 349 -5.51 30.26 -15.65
CA LEU A 349 -6.41 29.78 -14.59
C LEU A 349 -7.05 30.97 -13.89
N VAL A 350 -8.39 31.02 -13.92
CA VAL A 350 -9.20 31.93 -13.10
C VAL A 350 -9.72 31.14 -11.90
N ASP A 351 -9.27 31.52 -10.71
CA ASP A 351 -9.42 30.78 -9.46
C ASP A 351 -9.71 31.75 -8.30
N ALA A 352 -10.21 31.23 -7.18
CA ALA A 352 -11.63 31.06 -6.85
C ALA A 352 -12.56 32.27 -7.04
N ASN A 353 -13.84 32.16 -6.66
CA ASN A 353 -14.82 33.26 -6.58
C ASN A 353 -15.16 34.00 -7.89
N TRP A 354 -14.73 33.50 -9.05
CA TRP A 354 -15.00 34.15 -10.34
C TRP A 354 -16.49 34.30 -10.63
N ASP A 355 -17.31 33.38 -10.15
CA ASP A 355 -18.75 33.33 -10.38
C ASP A 355 -19.49 34.45 -9.64
N THR A 356 -18.96 34.87 -8.49
CA THR A 356 -19.54 35.93 -7.65
C THR A 356 -18.89 37.29 -7.88
N GLN A 357 -17.57 37.35 -8.12
CA GLN A 357 -16.84 38.61 -8.28
C GLN A 357 -16.77 39.11 -9.74
N ILE A 358 -16.73 38.20 -10.73
CA ILE A 358 -16.66 38.54 -12.15
C ILE A 358 -18.01 38.31 -12.82
N GLY A 359 -18.62 37.15 -12.58
CA GLY A 359 -19.89 36.73 -13.15
C GLY A 359 -19.75 36.03 -14.51
N TYR A 360 -20.74 35.21 -14.84
CA TYR A 360 -20.74 34.34 -16.03
C TYR A 360 -20.59 35.10 -17.36
N GLU A 361 -21.26 36.24 -17.51
CA GLU A 361 -21.20 37.05 -18.74
C GLU A 361 -19.78 37.56 -19.00
N LYS A 362 -19.14 38.12 -17.97
CA LYS A 362 -17.77 38.63 -18.07
C LYS A 362 -16.72 37.52 -18.18
N ILE A 363 -16.96 36.33 -17.63
CA ILE A 363 -16.11 35.17 -17.91
C ILE A 363 -16.16 34.78 -19.40
N ALA A 364 -17.34 34.85 -20.02
CA ALA A 364 -17.46 34.60 -21.46
C ALA A 364 -16.70 35.66 -22.29
N GLU A 365 -16.71 36.92 -21.84
CA GLU A 365 -15.88 37.98 -22.42
C GLU A 365 -14.38 37.68 -22.25
N LEU A 366 -13.92 37.25 -21.07
CA LEU A 366 -12.52 36.86 -20.85
C LEU A 366 -12.10 35.70 -21.75
N ALA A 367 -12.95 34.68 -21.91
CA ALA A 367 -12.68 33.56 -22.81
C ALA A 367 -12.59 34.02 -24.27
N THR A 368 -13.44 34.97 -24.68
CA THR A 368 -13.39 35.57 -26.03
C THR A 368 -12.11 36.38 -26.22
N TYR A 369 -11.69 37.14 -25.21
CA TYR A 369 -10.45 37.90 -25.24
C TYR A 369 -9.23 36.97 -25.32
N ALA A 370 -9.17 35.94 -24.47
CA ALA A 370 -8.08 34.97 -24.46
C ALA A 370 -7.91 34.25 -25.81
N LYS A 371 -9.00 33.99 -26.53
CA LYS A 371 -8.96 33.38 -27.87
C LYS A 371 -8.31 34.28 -28.94
N GLN A 372 -8.28 35.59 -28.73
CA GLN A 372 -7.68 36.55 -29.66
C GLN A 372 -6.17 36.75 -29.46
N LYS A 373 -5.63 36.21 -28.37
CA LYS A 373 -4.22 36.26 -28.01
C LYS A 373 -3.51 34.98 -28.45
#